data_AF-A0A537ZVG4-F1
#
_entry.id   AF-A0A537ZVG4-F1
#
_cell.length_a   1.000
_cell.length_b   1.000
_cell.length_c   1.000
_cell.angle_alpha   90.00
_cell.angle_beta   90.00
_cell.angle_gamma   90.00
#
_symmetry.space_group_name_H-M   'P 1'
#
loop_
_entity.id
_entity.type
_entity.pdbx_description
1 polymer ?
#
loop_
_entity_poly.entity_id
_entity_poly.type
_entity_poly.pdbx_seq_one_letter_code
_entity_poly.pdbx_strand_id
1 'polypeptide(L)'
;MLADPERPTSILDHVGDVTLVFWLLGSALGEPEVLAAIHGPRLERLMEKLVDTPVRGFVYEAAGRVQRHHLERGAEIVREAAGRWRIPVEMVSEDPGDWETWTEAMLAAAGRLTLRTPMT
;
A
#
# COMPACT_ATOMS: atom_id res chain seq x y z
N MET A 1 11.47 -16.36 2.73
CA MET A 1 10.91 -16.03 1.39
C MET A 1 10.88 -14.52 1.27
N LEU A 2 10.98 -13.96 0.06
CA LEU A 2 10.85 -12.51 -0.17
C LEU A 2 9.39 -12.21 -0.54
N ALA A 3 8.84 -11.11 -0.03
CA ALA A 3 7.51 -10.64 -0.40
C ALA A 3 7.50 -10.22 -1.89
N ASP A 4 6.67 -10.88 -2.70
CA ASP A 4 6.54 -10.66 -4.14
C ASP A 4 5.17 -10.02 -4.46
N PRO A 5 5.12 -8.77 -4.93
CA PRO A 5 3.86 -8.10 -5.26
C PRO A 5 3.11 -8.71 -6.45
N GLU A 6 3.79 -9.52 -7.27
CA GLU A 6 3.13 -10.30 -8.30
C GLU A 6 2.34 -11.48 -7.75
N ARG A 7 2.67 -11.88 -6.51
CA ARG A 7 2.10 -13.04 -5.80
C ARG A 7 1.60 -12.60 -4.43
N PRO A 8 0.39 -12.02 -4.30
CA PRO A 8 -0.13 -11.51 -3.04
C PRO A 8 -0.04 -12.48 -1.85
N THR A 9 -0.19 -13.79 -2.08
CA THR A 9 -0.03 -14.81 -1.03
C THR A 9 1.36 -14.78 -0.39
N SER A 10 2.42 -14.53 -1.15
CA SER A 10 3.78 -14.43 -0.61
C SER A 10 3.95 -13.29 0.38
N ILE A 11 3.14 -12.23 0.27
CA ILE A 11 3.11 -11.11 1.22
C ILE A 11 2.39 -11.55 2.50
N LEU A 12 1.28 -12.27 2.37
CA LEU A 12 0.48 -12.72 3.51
C LEU A 12 1.24 -13.70 4.42
N ASP A 13 2.19 -14.45 3.86
CA ASP A 13 3.09 -15.30 4.64
C ASP A 13 3.99 -14.50 5.61
N HIS A 14 4.06 -13.17 5.45
CA HIS A 14 4.90 -12.27 6.25
C HIS A 14 4.12 -11.34 7.19
N VAL A 15 2.79 -11.29 7.13
CA VAL A 15 2.02 -10.31 7.90
C VAL A 15 1.58 -10.78 9.30
N GLY A 16 1.98 -11.98 9.72
CA GLY A 16 1.55 -12.57 11.00
C GLY A 16 1.90 -11.74 12.25
N ASP A 17 2.93 -10.91 12.19
CA ASP A 17 3.42 -10.08 13.31
C ASP A 17 3.58 -8.59 12.93
N VAL A 18 3.07 -8.15 11.77
CA VAL A 18 3.26 -6.77 11.29
C VAL A 18 2.02 -5.92 11.53
N THR A 19 2.23 -4.68 11.96
CA THR A 19 1.12 -3.75 12.21
C THR A 19 0.73 -2.97 10.95
N LEU A 20 1.70 -2.64 10.10
CA LEU A 20 1.49 -1.81 8.91
C LEU A 20 2.08 -2.49 7.68
N VAL A 21 1.44 -2.28 6.53
CA VAL A 21 1.96 -2.64 5.21
C VAL A 21 2.21 -1.38 4.40
N PHE A 22 3.38 -1.27 3.79
CA PHE A 22 3.75 -0.17 2.90
C PHE A 22 3.88 -0.70 1.47
N TRP A 23 3.08 -0.15 0.56
CA TRP A 23 3.08 -0.51 -0.85
C TRP A 23 3.91 0.49 -1.66
N LEU A 24 5.23 0.32 -1.59
CA LEU A 24 6.25 1.23 -2.14
C LEU A 24 6.63 0.89 -3.59
N LEU A 25 5.61 0.83 -4.46
CA LEU A 25 5.76 0.36 -5.85
C LEU A 25 5.47 1.44 -6.90
N GLY A 26 5.29 2.69 -6.48
CA GLY A 26 5.02 3.83 -7.36
C GLY A 26 6.14 4.13 -8.36
N SER A 27 7.35 3.60 -8.12
CA SER A 27 8.49 3.65 -9.05
C SER A 27 8.98 2.28 -9.54
N ALA A 28 8.14 1.24 -9.44
CA ALA A 28 8.44 -0.10 -9.92
C ALA A 28 8.72 -0.11 -11.44
N LEU A 29 9.60 -1.01 -11.86
CA LEU A 29 9.98 -1.23 -13.26
C LEU A 29 9.47 -2.60 -13.71
N GLY A 30 8.99 -2.69 -14.94
CA GLY A 30 8.51 -3.95 -15.51
C GLY A 30 7.62 -3.71 -16.72
N GLU A 31 7.05 -4.79 -17.25
CA GLU A 31 6.10 -4.73 -18.34
C GLU A 31 4.84 -3.92 -17.93
N PRO A 32 4.25 -3.11 -18.84
CA PRO A 32 3.08 -2.29 -18.54
C PRO A 32 1.92 -3.08 -17.92
N GLU A 33 1.67 -4.29 -18.40
CA GLU A 33 0.59 -5.17 -17.91
C GLU A 33 0.85 -5.63 -16.47
N VAL A 34 2.12 -5.85 -16.11
CA VAL A 34 2.53 -6.21 -14.75
C VAL A 34 2.33 -5.03 -13.82
N LEU A 35 2.75 -3.83 -14.22
CA LEU A 35 2.55 -2.60 -13.44
C LEU A 35 1.06 -2.30 -13.26
N ALA A 36 0.27 -2.43 -14.31
CA ALA A 36 -1.19 -2.31 -14.26
C ALA A 36 -1.81 -3.32 -13.30
N ALA A 37 -1.35 -4.57 -13.31
CA ALA A 37 -1.84 -5.61 -12.42
C ALA A 37 -1.51 -5.33 -10.94
N ILE A 38 -0.29 -4.86 -10.67
CA ILE A 38 0.21 -4.53 -9.32
C ILE A 38 -0.58 -3.36 -8.72
N HIS A 39 -0.93 -2.33 -9.50
CA HIS A 39 -1.78 -1.21 -9.03
C HIS A 39 -3.28 -1.43 -9.28
N GLY A 40 -3.68 -2.65 -9.65
CA GLY A 40 -5.05 -3.01 -9.99
C GLY A 40 -5.48 -4.30 -9.28
N PRO A 41 -5.80 -5.37 -10.02
CA PRO A 41 -6.39 -6.59 -9.47
C PRO A 41 -5.54 -7.29 -8.39
N ARG A 42 -4.20 -7.17 -8.42
CA ARG A 42 -3.34 -7.77 -7.39
C ARG A 42 -3.42 -7.00 -6.08
N LEU A 43 -3.43 -5.67 -6.15
CA LEU A 43 -3.65 -4.79 -5.00
C LEU A 43 -5.04 -4.99 -4.42
N GLU A 44 -6.08 -5.04 -5.26
CA GLU A 44 -7.45 -5.32 -4.82
C GLU A 44 -7.53 -6.63 -4.02
N ARG A 45 -6.97 -7.72 -4.59
CA ARG A 45 -6.92 -9.03 -3.92
C ARG A 45 -6.08 -9.02 -2.64
N LEU A 46 -5.03 -8.21 -2.56
CA LEU A 46 -4.27 -8.06 -1.32
C LEU A 46 -5.14 -7.37 -0.27
N MET A 47 -5.76 -6.24 -0.61
CA MET A 47 -6.61 -5.48 0.31
C MET A 47 -7.78 -6.33 0.84
N GLU A 48 -8.40 -7.14 -0.03
CA GLU A 48 -9.43 -8.12 0.37
C GLU A 48 -8.94 -9.09 1.44
N LYS A 49 -7.70 -9.55 1.34
CA LYS A 49 -7.14 -10.55 2.25
C LYS A 49 -6.55 -9.98 3.52
N LEU A 50 -6.13 -8.71 3.50
CA LEU A 50 -5.58 -8.04 4.68
C LEU A 50 -6.57 -7.99 5.84
N VAL A 51 -7.88 -8.02 5.57
CA VAL A 51 -8.92 -8.04 6.61
C VAL A 51 -8.84 -9.25 7.54
N ASP A 52 -8.28 -10.35 7.06
CA ASP A 52 -8.13 -11.61 7.80
C ASP A 52 -6.76 -11.69 8.52
N THR A 53 -6.03 -10.58 8.58
CA THR A 53 -4.66 -10.49 9.11
C THR A 53 -4.60 -9.51 10.29
N PRO A 54 -3.54 -9.52 11.10
CA PRO A 54 -3.40 -8.57 12.20
C PRO A 54 -3.01 -7.15 11.73
N VAL A 55 -2.87 -6.91 10.42
CA VAL A 55 -2.53 -5.60 9.86
C VAL A 55 -3.57 -4.56 10.25
N ARG A 56 -3.10 -3.47 10.84
CA ARG A 56 -3.90 -2.35 11.37
C ARG A 56 -3.86 -1.11 10.50
N GLY A 57 -3.02 -1.08 9.46
CA GLY A 57 -2.98 0.02 8.53
C GLY A 57 -2.20 -0.28 7.25
N PHE A 58 -2.51 0.48 6.20
CA PHE A 58 -1.89 0.34 4.89
C PHE A 58 -1.45 1.71 4.35
N VAL A 59 -0.21 1.82 3.91
CA VAL A 59 0.32 3.03 3.28
C VAL A 59 0.53 2.76 1.80
N TYR A 60 -0.04 3.60 0.94
CA TYR A 60 0.09 3.50 -0.51
C TYR A 60 0.95 4.64 -1.06
N GLU A 61 1.99 4.28 -1.82
CA GLU A 61 2.81 5.23 -2.58
C GLU A 61 2.06 5.67 -3.84
N ALA A 62 1.45 6.85 -3.80
CA ALA A 62 0.64 7.44 -4.85
C ALA A 62 1.43 8.32 -5.84
N ALA A 63 2.76 8.25 -5.79
CA ALA A 63 3.68 9.01 -6.63
C ALA A 63 4.86 8.16 -7.11
N GLY A 64 5.51 8.60 -8.18
CA GLY A 64 6.67 7.93 -8.76
C GLY A 64 6.60 7.81 -10.27
N ARG A 65 7.35 6.87 -10.82
CA ARG A 65 7.60 6.72 -12.27
C ARG A 65 6.60 5.81 -12.99
N VAL A 66 5.78 5.05 -12.27
CA VAL A 66 4.67 4.29 -12.88
C VAL A 66 3.69 5.27 -13.52
N GLN A 67 3.07 4.87 -14.64
CA GLN A 67 2.13 5.74 -15.35
C GLN A 67 1.00 6.20 -14.41
N ARG A 68 0.73 7.52 -14.44
CA ARG A 68 -0.20 8.20 -13.53
C ARG A 68 -1.54 7.51 -13.36
N HIS A 69 -2.15 7.04 -14.46
CA HIS A 69 -3.47 6.42 -14.41
C HIS A 69 -3.49 5.08 -13.65
N HIS A 70 -2.37 4.35 -13.60
CA HIS A 70 -2.24 3.17 -12.74
C HIS A 70 -2.16 3.56 -11.27
N LEU A 71 -1.40 4.61 -10.93
CA LEU A 71 -1.30 5.10 -9.56
C LEU A 71 -2.64 5.61 -9.04
N GLU A 72 -3.37 6.35 -9.87
CA GLU A 72 -4.74 6.83 -9.60
C GLU A 72 -5.69 5.66 -9.36
N ARG A 73 -5.66 4.64 -10.24
CA ARG A 73 -6.47 3.43 -10.08
C ARG A 73 -6.16 2.69 -8.77
N GLY A 74 -4.89 2.52 -8.43
CA GLY A 74 -4.53 1.87 -7.18
C GLY A 74 -4.97 2.67 -5.95
N ALA A 75 -4.89 4.00 -6.02
CA ALA A 75 -5.40 4.86 -4.95
C ALA A 75 -6.92 4.77 -4.79
N GLU A 76 -7.69 4.63 -5.88
CA GLU A 76 -9.13 4.35 -5.82
C GLU A 76 -9.41 3.03 -5.09
N ILE A 77 -8.72 1.95 -5.48
CA ILE A 77 -8.87 0.63 -4.86
C ILE A 77 -8.61 0.69 -3.35
N VAL A 78 -7.54 1.36 -2.93
CA VAL A 78 -7.20 1.46 -1.50
C VAL A 78 -8.24 2.30 -0.73
N ARG A 79 -8.77 3.38 -1.32
CA ARG A 79 -9.84 4.17 -0.71
C ARG A 79 -11.16 3.39 -0.61
N GLU A 80 -11.51 2.64 -1.64
CA GLU A 80 -12.70 1.77 -1.64
C GLU A 80 -12.58 0.68 -0.57
N ALA A 81 -11.41 0.03 -0.50
CA ALA A 81 -11.09 -0.97 0.53
C ALA A 81 -11.19 -0.38 1.94
N ALA A 82 -10.65 0.82 2.16
CA ALA A 82 -10.75 1.52 3.44
C ALA A 82 -12.20 1.81 3.83
N GLY A 83 -13.04 2.24 2.89
CA GLY A 83 -14.47 2.44 3.13
C GLY A 83 -15.22 1.14 3.42
N ARG A 84 -14.91 0.07 2.66
CA ARG A 84 -15.60 -1.22 2.73
C ARG A 84 -15.25 -2.01 4.00
N TRP A 85 -13.98 -2.08 4.35
CA TRP A 85 -13.46 -2.93 5.42
C TRP A 85 -12.96 -2.16 6.65
N ARG A 86 -13.01 -0.83 6.61
CA ARG A 86 -12.54 0.06 7.69
C ARG A 86 -11.06 -0.13 8.06
N ILE A 87 -10.25 -0.66 7.13
CA ILE A 87 -8.79 -0.67 7.28
C ILE A 87 -8.33 0.80 7.19
N PRO A 88 -7.62 1.34 8.20
CA PRO A 88 -7.01 2.66 8.13
C PRO A 88 -5.96 2.72 7.00
N VAL A 89 -6.01 3.75 6.17
CA VAL A 89 -5.08 3.91 5.04
C VAL A 89 -4.52 5.32 4.96
N GLU A 90 -3.28 5.43 4.49
CA GLU A 90 -2.62 6.71 4.20
C GLU A 90 -2.06 6.68 2.78
N MET A 91 -2.22 7.79 2.06
CA MET A 91 -1.66 7.99 0.73
C MET A 91 -0.46 8.93 0.85
N VAL A 92 0.66 8.58 0.25
CA VAL A 92 1.84 9.44 0.16
C VAL A 92 2.01 9.86 -1.30
N SER A 93 1.99 11.17 -1.56
CA SER A 93 2.03 11.75 -2.91
C SER A 93 3.35 12.46 -3.21
N GLU A 94 4.25 12.48 -2.24
CA GLU A 94 5.61 12.98 -2.33
C GLU A 94 6.41 12.12 -3.31
N ASP A 95 7.17 12.77 -4.19
CA ASP A 95 7.93 12.09 -5.24
C ASP A 95 9.08 11.26 -4.62
N PRO A 96 9.15 9.94 -4.85
CA PRO A 96 10.29 9.13 -4.38
C PRO A 96 11.65 9.54 -4.97
N GLY A 97 11.68 10.39 -6.02
CA GLY A 97 12.91 11.05 -6.50
C GLY A 97 13.48 12.06 -5.50
N ASP A 98 12.63 12.65 -4.65
CA ASP A 98 13.01 13.47 -3.48
C ASP A 98 12.91 12.60 -2.22
N TRP A 99 13.93 11.76 -2.02
CA TRP A 99 13.92 10.73 -0.99
C TRP A 99 13.77 11.27 0.44
N GLU A 100 14.22 12.50 0.71
CA GLU A 100 14.14 13.12 2.03
C GLU A 100 12.68 13.45 2.36
N THR A 101 12.04 14.25 1.50
CA THR A 101 10.61 14.61 1.62
C THR A 101 9.71 13.36 1.61
N TRP A 102 10.00 12.40 0.73
CA TRP A 102 9.27 11.14 0.65
C TRP A 102 9.40 10.32 1.94
N THR A 103 10.61 10.21 2.51
CA THR A 103 10.84 9.43 3.75
C THR A 103 10.10 10.08 4.92
N GLU A 104 10.17 11.40 5.04
CA GLU A 104 9.44 12.14 6.08
C GLU A 104 7.93 11.90 5.97
N ALA A 105 7.38 11.96 4.76
CA ALA A 105 5.95 11.73 4.53
C ALA A 105 5.53 10.28 4.85
N MET A 106 6.33 9.28 4.47
CA MET A 106 6.11 7.87 4.80
C MET A 106 6.11 7.62 6.31
N LEU A 107 7.07 8.20 7.04
CA LEU A 107 7.15 8.09 8.49
C LEU A 107 5.99 8.81 9.18
N ALA A 108 5.59 9.99 8.67
CA ALA A 108 4.43 10.71 9.16
C ALA A 108 3.13 9.91 8.95
N ALA A 109 2.98 9.24 7.80
CA ALA A 109 1.87 8.32 7.53
C ALA A 109 1.86 7.14 8.52
N ALA A 110 3.02 6.53 8.78
CA ALA A 110 3.17 5.49 9.80
C ALA A 110 2.71 5.98 11.18
N GLY A 111 3.15 7.18 11.57
CA GLY A 111 2.77 7.83 12.83
C GLY A 111 1.26 8.03 12.94
N ARG A 112 0.60 8.53 11.90
CA ARG A 112 -0.86 8.72 11.90
C ARG A 112 -1.64 7.41 12.07
N LEU A 113 -1.12 6.31 11.50
CA LEU A 113 -1.74 4.98 11.60
C LEU A 113 -1.48 4.29 12.96
N THR A 114 -0.37 4.59 13.63
CA THR A 114 0.03 3.93 14.89
C THR A 114 -0.33 4.72 16.15
N LEU A 115 -0.42 6.05 16.06
CA LEU A 115 -0.75 6.93 17.19
C LEU A 115 -2.27 6.98 17.50
N ARG A 116 -3.10 6.23 16.75
CA ARG A 116 -4.51 6.02 17.08
C ARG A 116 -4.65 4.90 18.14
N THR A 117 -4.55 5.24 19.41
CA THR A 117 -4.87 4.37 20.57
C THR A 117 -6.40 4.11 20.67
N PRO A 118 -6.85 3.05 21.37
CA PRO A 118 -7.83 2.06 20.89
C PRO A 118 -9.28 2.56 20.88
N MET A 119 -10.10 2.00 19.97
CA MET A 119 -11.55 1.93 20.20
C MET A 119 -11.78 1.11 21.47
N THR A 120 -12.49 1.74 22.39
CA THR A 120 -12.87 1.26 23.73
C THR A 120 -13.62 -0.06 23.70
#